data_AF-A0A537F3L7-F1
#
_entry.id   AF-A0A537F3L7-F1
#
_cell.length_a   1.000
_cell.length_b   1.000
_cell.length_c   1.000
_cell.angle_alpha   90.00
_cell.angle_beta   90.00
_cell.angle_gamma   90.00
#
_symmetry.space_group_name_H-M   'P 1'
#
loop_
_entity.id
_entity.type
_entity.pdbx_description
1 polymer ?
#
loop_
_entity_poly.entity_id
_entity_poly.type
_entity_poly.pdbx_seq_one_letter_code
_entity_poly.pdbx_strand_id
1 'polypeptide(L)'
;MLDHGLLEEAKGDYVSASRLHERASDLFQSTLSRDPIDERADVLFALDLSKGWSVLCAARADSDPREYLRAAKLFKAAAGKSPNVRSGQYAMGNRFLSEALASETRFAVSADPKLYRTAKRCLKNASTCYSRANMDRSSLIVDARLSLLDASLYSTRAEASPDPRRIQEGWGQLEPAGSGKDSGESLREKASGKTIERDARTSCRSVARFTDFWPSIRPRICDRDHPG
;
A
#
# COMPACT_ATOMS: atom_id res chain seq x y z
N MET A 1 13.24 2.57 -11.11
CA MET A 1 11.87 2.31 -11.58
C MET A 1 10.93 2.02 -10.42
N LEU A 2 11.20 1.03 -9.58
CA LEU A 2 10.36 0.72 -8.41
C LEU A 2 10.20 1.89 -7.44
N ASP A 3 11.31 2.52 -7.03
CA ASP A 3 11.27 3.68 -6.12
C ASP A 3 10.47 4.85 -6.67
N HIS A 4 10.61 5.12 -7.97
CA HIS A 4 9.84 6.16 -8.66
C HIS A 4 8.34 5.80 -8.70
N GLY A 5 7.98 4.53 -8.92
CA GLY A 5 6.59 4.09 -8.88
C GLY A 5 5.93 4.35 -7.53
N LEU A 6 6.63 4.00 -6.44
CA LEU A 6 6.17 4.28 -5.08
C LEU A 6 6.03 5.79 -4.78
N LEU A 7 6.89 6.61 -5.38
CA LEU A 7 6.86 8.06 -5.24
C LEU A 7 5.64 8.68 -5.95
N GLU A 8 5.33 8.22 -7.16
CA GLU A 8 4.12 8.64 -7.87
C GLU A 8 2.85 8.15 -7.19
N GLU A 9 2.85 6.92 -6.66
CA GLU A 9 1.73 6.40 -5.85
C GLU A 9 1.47 7.30 -4.63
N ALA A 10 2.53 7.72 -3.93
CA ALA A 10 2.42 8.60 -2.77
C ALA A 10 1.86 9.99 -3.12
N LYS A 11 2.03 10.45 -4.37
CA LYS A 11 1.41 11.68 -4.88
C LYS A 11 -0.03 11.48 -5.33
N GLY A 12 -0.50 10.24 -5.42
CA GLY A 12 -1.80 9.88 -5.97
C GLY A 12 -1.83 9.74 -7.50
N ASP A 13 -0.69 9.84 -8.20
CA ASP A 13 -0.62 9.56 -9.63
C ASP A 13 -0.48 8.05 -9.88
N TYR A 14 -1.62 7.37 -9.75
CA TYR A 14 -1.68 5.92 -9.87
C TYR A 14 -1.46 5.42 -11.30
N VAL A 15 -1.75 6.25 -12.32
CA VAL A 15 -1.52 5.89 -13.73
C VAL A 15 -0.01 5.83 -14.01
N SER A 16 0.72 6.87 -13.60
CA SER A 16 2.18 6.89 -13.73
C SER A 16 2.84 5.80 -12.90
N ALA A 17 2.39 5.60 -11.65
CA ALA A 17 2.88 4.53 -10.78
C ALA A 17 2.70 3.15 -11.41
N SER A 18 1.50 2.87 -11.96
CA SER A 18 1.18 1.58 -12.59
C SER A 18 2.13 1.25 -13.74
N ARG A 19 2.38 2.22 -14.64
CA ARG A 19 3.31 2.07 -15.78
C ARG A 19 4.75 1.85 -15.33
N LEU A 20 5.19 2.51 -14.26
CA LEU A 20 6.55 2.33 -13.73
C LEU A 20 6.76 0.93 -13.16
N HIS A 21 5.75 0.38 -12.47
CA HIS A 21 5.79 -0.98 -11.97
C HIS A 21 5.66 -2.02 -13.08
N GLU A 22 4.87 -1.74 -14.13
CA GLU A 22 4.80 -2.59 -15.32
C GLU A 22 6.16 -2.71 -16.00
N ARG A 23 6.83 -1.58 -16.28
CA ARG A 23 8.19 -1.55 -16.85
C ARG A 23 9.21 -2.29 -15.98
N ALA A 24 9.09 -2.17 -14.65
CA ALA A 24 9.94 -2.94 -13.74
C ALA A 24 9.69 -4.45 -13.89
N SER A 25 8.42 -4.85 -14.03
CA SER A 25 8.06 -6.26 -14.25
C SER A 25 8.59 -6.79 -15.58
N ASP A 26 8.54 -6.00 -16.65
CA ASP A 26 9.09 -6.37 -17.96
C ASP A 26 10.61 -6.57 -17.89
N LEU A 27 11.31 -5.71 -17.15
CA LEU A 27 12.74 -5.85 -16.92
C LEU A 27 13.06 -7.17 -16.22
N PHE A 28 12.40 -7.49 -15.10
CA PHE A 28 12.63 -8.76 -14.40
C PHE A 28 12.28 -9.97 -15.26
N GLN A 29 11.20 -9.88 -16.05
CA GLN A 29 10.82 -10.92 -16.98
C GLN A 29 11.92 -11.16 -18.03
N SER A 30 12.53 -10.09 -18.56
CA SER A 30 13.63 -10.20 -19.52
C SER A 30 14.90 -10.82 -18.91
N THR A 31 15.20 -10.53 -17.63
CA THR A 31 16.31 -11.15 -16.89
C THR A 31 16.09 -12.65 -16.71
N LEU A 32 14.84 -13.06 -16.46
CA LEU A 32 14.46 -14.48 -16.38
C LEU A 32 14.57 -15.24 -17.71
N SER A 33 14.71 -14.55 -18.84
CA SER A 33 14.92 -15.20 -20.13
C SER A 33 16.41 -15.43 -20.46
N ARG A 34 17.35 -14.83 -19.70
CA ARG A 34 18.79 -14.77 -20.08
C ARG A 34 19.72 -15.69 -19.26
N ASP A 35 19.45 -15.83 -17.97
CA ASP A 35 20.25 -16.62 -16.99
C ASP A 35 19.69 -18.05 -16.69
N PRO A 36 20.37 -18.91 -15.90
CA PRO A 36 19.86 -20.21 -15.43
C PRO A 36 18.80 -20.09 -14.31
N ILE A 37 17.90 -21.08 -14.18
CA ILE A 37 16.69 -21.06 -13.33
C ILE A 37 16.98 -21.04 -11.81
N ASP A 38 18.03 -21.70 -11.34
CA ASP A 38 18.19 -22.04 -9.92
C ASP A 38 18.64 -20.88 -9.00
N GLU A 39 19.08 -19.74 -9.55
CA GLU A 39 19.49 -18.55 -8.77
C GLU A 39 18.43 -17.42 -8.76
N ARG A 40 17.17 -17.70 -9.12
CA ARG A 40 16.19 -16.65 -9.49
C ARG A 40 15.01 -16.43 -8.55
N ALA A 41 15.02 -17.00 -7.35
CA ALA A 41 13.94 -16.78 -6.37
C ALA A 41 13.68 -15.28 -6.15
N ASP A 42 14.75 -14.49 -5.98
CA ASP A 42 14.71 -13.04 -5.79
C ASP A 42 14.13 -12.31 -7.01
N VAL A 43 14.48 -12.74 -8.22
CA VAL A 43 13.99 -12.15 -9.47
C VAL A 43 12.52 -12.50 -9.71
N LEU A 44 12.11 -13.73 -9.40
CA LEU A 44 10.72 -14.18 -9.45
C LEU A 44 9.85 -13.46 -8.40
N PHE A 45 10.38 -13.25 -7.19
CA PHE A 45 9.76 -12.42 -6.17
C PHE A 45 9.55 -11.00 -6.67
N ALA A 46 10.61 -10.36 -7.18
CA ALA A 46 10.56 -8.99 -7.68
C ALA A 46 9.60 -8.84 -8.87
N LEU A 47 9.56 -9.82 -9.77
CA LEU A 47 8.64 -9.87 -10.90
C LEU A 47 7.18 -9.85 -10.43
N ASP A 48 6.79 -10.80 -9.56
CA ASP A 48 5.41 -10.91 -9.09
C ASP A 48 5.01 -9.71 -8.23
N LEU A 49 5.93 -9.20 -7.41
CA LEU A 49 5.71 -8.01 -6.60
C LEU A 49 5.45 -6.79 -7.49
N SER A 50 6.24 -6.61 -8.56
CA SER A 50 6.08 -5.52 -9.53
C SER A 50 4.76 -5.62 -10.29
N LYS A 51 4.38 -6.84 -10.74
CA LYS A 51 3.07 -7.08 -11.36
C LYS A 51 1.93 -6.74 -10.39
N GLY A 52 2.04 -7.16 -9.14
CA GLY A 52 1.07 -6.85 -8.09
C GLY A 52 0.87 -5.35 -7.90
N TRP A 53 1.97 -4.59 -7.81
CA TRP A 53 1.94 -3.13 -7.70
C TRP A 53 1.34 -2.45 -8.92
N SER A 54 1.72 -2.87 -10.13
CA SER A 54 1.16 -2.31 -11.37
C SER A 54 -0.38 -2.45 -11.42
N VAL A 55 -0.88 -3.66 -11.13
CA VAL A 55 -2.33 -3.94 -11.10
C VAL A 55 -3.01 -3.21 -9.95
N LEU A 56 -2.40 -3.15 -8.76
CA LEU A 56 -2.95 -2.41 -7.62
C LEU A 56 -3.11 -0.92 -7.93
N CYS A 57 -2.10 -0.29 -8.54
CA CYS A 57 -2.17 1.11 -8.93
C CYS A 57 -3.25 1.35 -10.00
N ALA A 58 -3.34 0.51 -11.03
CA ALA A 58 -4.43 0.61 -12.02
C ALA A 58 -5.80 0.47 -11.35
N ALA A 59 -5.97 -0.51 -10.45
CA ALA A 59 -7.20 -0.70 -9.69
C ALA A 59 -7.56 0.51 -8.81
N ARG A 60 -6.57 1.26 -8.30
CA ARG A 60 -6.80 2.51 -7.56
C ARG A 60 -7.26 3.66 -8.44
N ALA A 61 -6.73 3.76 -9.66
CA ALA A 61 -7.19 4.75 -10.62
C ALA A 61 -8.66 4.52 -10.99
N ASP A 62 -9.03 3.26 -11.24
CA ASP A 62 -10.36 2.91 -11.76
C ASP A 62 -11.36 2.52 -10.67
N SER A 63 -10.91 2.35 -9.43
CA SER A 63 -11.69 1.81 -8.31
C SER A 63 -12.37 0.47 -8.61
N ASP A 64 -11.73 -0.45 -9.35
CA ASP A 64 -12.29 -1.76 -9.69
C ASP A 64 -12.00 -2.84 -8.62
N PRO A 65 -13.03 -3.36 -7.91
CA PRO A 65 -12.84 -4.41 -6.92
C PRO A 65 -12.34 -5.74 -7.48
N ARG A 66 -12.48 -6.01 -8.78
CA ARG A 66 -11.96 -7.24 -9.42
C ARG A 66 -10.45 -7.16 -9.60
N GLU A 67 -9.94 -6.02 -10.04
CA GLU A 67 -8.51 -5.81 -10.23
C GLU A 67 -7.76 -5.75 -8.89
N TYR A 68 -8.37 -5.20 -7.83
CA TYR A 68 -7.82 -5.34 -6.47
C TYR A 68 -7.62 -6.82 -6.06
N LEU A 69 -8.60 -7.69 -6.34
CA LEU A 69 -8.46 -9.13 -6.03
C LEU A 69 -7.42 -9.82 -6.92
N ARG A 70 -7.21 -9.33 -8.15
CA ARG A 70 -6.13 -9.79 -9.02
C ARG A 70 -4.76 -9.40 -8.46
N ALA A 71 -4.59 -8.15 -8.01
CA ALA A 71 -3.38 -7.71 -7.31
C ALA A 71 -3.11 -8.57 -6.06
N ALA A 72 -4.14 -8.88 -5.26
CA ALA A 72 -4.00 -9.75 -4.09
C ALA A 72 -3.42 -11.13 -4.44
N LYS A 73 -3.84 -11.74 -5.55
CA LYS A 73 -3.31 -13.03 -6.02
C LYS A 73 -1.82 -12.93 -6.39
N LEU A 74 -1.42 -11.85 -7.07
CA LEU A 74 -0.03 -11.61 -7.44
C LEU A 74 0.85 -11.42 -6.20
N PHE A 75 0.40 -10.63 -5.22
CA PHE A 75 1.12 -10.48 -3.96
C PHE A 75 1.21 -11.77 -3.15
N LYS A 76 0.17 -12.62 -3.18
CA LYS A 76 0.22 -13.95 -2.57
C LYS A 76 1.28 -14.83 -3.25
N ALA A 77 1.35 -14.79 -4.58
CA ALA A 77 2.35 -15.53 -5.35
C ALA A 77 3.77 -15.02 -5.03
N ALA A 78 3.96 -13.69 -4.97
CA ALA A 78 5.21 -13.07 -4.55
C ALA A 78 5.62 -13.55 -3.15
N ALA A 79 4.70 -13.53 -2.18
CA ALA A 79 5.00 -13.99 -0.82
C ALA A 79 5.51 -15.45 -0.78
N GLY A 80 4.98 -16.33 -1.63
CA GLY A 80 5.45 -17.72 -1.75
C GLY A 80 6.84 -17.89 -2.36
N LYS A 81 7.35 -16.85 -3.04
CA LYS A 81 8.68 -16.80 -3.67
C LYS A 81 9.66 -15.94 -2.87
N SER A 82 9.26 -15.45 -1.69
CA SER A 82 10.04 -14.44 -0.98
C SER A 82 11.38 -14.98 -0.50
N PRO A 83 12.49 -14.22 -0.64
CA PRO A 83 13.81 -14.66 -0.23
C PRO A 83 14.03 -14.68 1.29
N ASN A 84 13.17 -14.00 2.03
CA ASN A 84 13.22 -13.97 3.49
C ASN A 84 11.84 -13.63 4.07
N VAL A 85 11.68 -13.93 5.36
CA VAL A 85 10.42 -13.72 6.10
C VAL A 85 9.94 -12.26 5.99
N ARG A 86 10.85 -11.28 6.06
CA ARG A 86 10.50 -9.86 5.97
C ARG A 86 9.85 -9.51 4.63
N SER A 87 10.45 -9.98 3.54
CA SER A 87 9.94 -9.81 2.17
C SER A 87 8.59 -10.49 1.98
N GLY A 88 8.44 -11.69 2.55
CA GLY A 88 7.17 -12.42 2.55
C GLY A 88 6.07 -11.67 3.31
N GLN A 89 6.39 -11.10 4.47
CA GLN A 89 5.44 -10.27 5.24
C GLN A 89 5.05 -9.01 4.48
N TYR A 90 5.98 -8.34 3.81
CA TYR A 90 5.67 -7.17 2.99
C TYR A 90 4.71 -7.50 1.83
N ALA A 91 4.95 -8.59 1.11
CA ALA A 91 4.05 -9.06 0.06
C ALA A 91 2.68 -9.46 0.63
N MET A 92 2.63 -10.15 1.78
CA MET A 92 1.37 -10.48 2.45
C MET A 92 0.59 -9.25 2.93
N GLY A 93 1.29 -8.21 3.39
CA GLY A 93 0.66 -6.93 3.75
C GLY A 93 -0.07 -6.31 2.55
N ASN A 94 0.59 -6.29 1.38
CA ASN A 94 0.01 -5.81 0.14
C ASN A 94 -1.16 -6.66 -0.37
N ARG A 95 -1.08 -7.99 -0.20
CA ARG A 95 -2.20 -8.89 -0.45
C ARG A 95 -3.42 -8.49 0.38
N PHE A 96 -3.26 -8.39 1.71
CA PHE A 96 -4.37 -8.08 2.60
C PHE A 96 -4.92 -6.66 2.36
N LEU A 97 -4.05 -5.69 2.07
CA LEU A 97 -4.47 -4.34 1.68
C LEU A 97 -5.35 -4.39 0.42
N SER A 98 -4.94 -5.15 -0.59
CA SER A 98 -5.71 -5.29 -1.83
C SER A 98 -7.08 -5.96 -1.59
N GLU A 99 -7.14 -7.00 -0.75
CA GLU A 99 -8.41 -7.61 -0.33
C GLU A 99 -9.31 -6.64 0.46
N ALA A 100 -8.72 -5.79 1.29
CA ALA A 100 -9.43 -4.75 2.02
C ALA A 100 -10.04 -3.74 1.03
N LEU A 101 -9.25 -3.20 0.10
CA LEU A 101 -9.70 -2.24 -0.90
C LEU A 101 -10.86 -2.79 -1.74
N ALA A 102 -10.78 -4.04 -2.19
CA ALA A 102 -11.89 -4.68 -2.91
C ALA A 102 -13.19 -4.72 -2.08
N SER A 103 -13.07 -4.99 -0.78
CA SER A 103 -14.20 -5.09 0.15
C SER A 103 -14.76 -3.70 0.49
N GLU A 104 -13.89 -2.70 0.68
CA GLU A 104 -14.26 -1.30 0.90
C GLU A 104 -15.01 -0.71 -0.28
N THR A 105 -14.50 -0.90 -1.51
CA THR A 105 -15.16 -0.41 -2.72
C THR A 105 -16.57 -0.99 -2.87
N ARG A 106 -16.75 -2.29 -2.56
CA ARG A 106 -18.08 -2.91 -2.58
C ARG A 106 -18.96 -2.42 -1.44
N PHE A 107 -18.39 -2.21 -0.26
CA PHE A 107 -19.10 -1.68 0.91
C PHE A 107 -19.62 -0.27 0.64
N ALA A 108 -18.84 0.59 -0.01
CA ALA A 108 -19.26 1.95 -0.36
C ALA A 108 -20.52 1.98 -1.25
N VAL A 109 -20.76 0.93 -2.04
CA VAL A 109 -21.95 0.82 -2.90
C VAL A 109 -23.13 0.17 -2.18
N SER A 110 -22.91 -0.88 -1.40
CA SER A 110 -24.00 -1.71 -0.85
C SER A 110 -24.32 -1.47 0.62
N ALA A 111 -23.43 -0.79 1.36
CA ALA A 111 -23.45 -0.68 2.82
C ALA A 111 -23.53 -2.03 3.57
N ASP A 112 -23.19 -3.16 2.93
CA ASP A 112 -23.29 -4.49 3.55
C ASP A 112 -22.30 -4.62 4.75
N PRO A 113 -22.80 -4.85 5.97
CA PRO A 113 -21.96 -5.01 7.15
C PRO A 113 -20.93 -6.16 7.06
N LYS A 114 -21.18 -7.18 6.23
CA LYS A 114 -20.22 -8.28 6.00
C LYS A 114 -18.98 -7.80 5.25
N LEU A 115 -19.14 -6.87 4.30
CA LEU A 115 -18.04 -6.29 3.54
C LEU A 115 -17.17 -5.40 4.44
N TYR A 116 -17.81 -4.57 5.28
CA TYR A 116 -17.11 -3.79 6.30
C TYR A 116 -16.26 -4.67 7.23
N ARG A 117 -16.84 -5.74 7.80
CA ARG A 117 -16.10 -6.67 8.69
C ARG A 117 -14.92 -7.32 7.97
N THR A 118 -15.10 -7.66 6.70
CA THR A 118 -14.04 -8.25 5.87
C THR A 118 -12.91 -7.24 5.63
N ALA A 119 -13.24 -6.03 5.19
CA ALA A 119 -12.28 -4.95 5.00
C ALA A 119 -11.49 -4.67 6.29
N LYS A 120 -12.19 -4.46 7.42
CA LYS A 120 -11.60 -4.21 8.75
C LYS A 120 -10.61 -5.29 9.16
N ARG A 121 -10.97 -6.57 9.00
CA ARG A 121 -10.07 -7.70 9.31
C ARG A 121 -8.84 -7.68 8.40
N CYS A 122 -9.02 -7.46 7.10
CA CYS A 122 -7.91 -7.42 6.16
C CYS A 122 -6.95 -6.25 6.44
N LEU A 123 -7.45 -5.05 6.76
CA LEU A 123 -6.61 -3.92 7.16
C LEU A 123 -5.78 -4.23 8.42
N LYS A 124 -6.39 -4.81 9.46
CA LYS A 124 -5.65 -5.22 10.67
C LYS A 124 -4.54 -6.22 10.38
N ASN A 125 -4.81 -7.18 9.50
CA ASN A 125 -3.81 -8.15 9.07
C ASN A 125 -2.69 -7.47 8.24
N ALA A 126 -3.04 -6.54 7.35
CA ALA A 126 -2.08 -5.78 6.56
C ALA A 126 -1.15 -4.95 7.45
N SER A 127 -1.71 -4.22 8.42
CA SER A 127 -0.95 -3.46 9.44
C SER A 127 0.03 -4.36 10.19
N THR A 128 -0.43 -5.50 10.69
CA THR A 128 0.42 -6.50 11.37
C THR A 128 1.55 -7.02 10.48
N CYS A 129 1.25 -7.34 9.22
CA CYS A 129 2.25 -7.79 8.25
C CYS A 129 3.29 -6.70 7.95
N TYR A 130 2.86 -5.44 7.77
CA TYR A 130 3.79 -4.33 7.55
C TYR A 130 4.69 -4.07 8.76
N SER A 131 4.15 -4.10 9.97
CA SER A 131 4.97 -3.98 11.20
C SER A 131 6.00 -5.11 11.28
N ARG A 132 5.61 -6.36 10.99
CA ARG A 132 6.55 -7.50 10.93
C ARG A 132 7.58 -7.39 9.80
N ALA A 133 7.27 -6.63 8.76
CA ALA A 133 8.18 -6.32 7.67
C ALA A 133 9.09 -5.12 7.96
N ASN A 134 9.00 -4.49 9.14
CA ASN A 134 9.64 -3.22 9.50
C ASN A 134 9.26 -2.06 8.57
N MET A 135 7.99 -2.06 8.12
CA MET A 135 7.42 -1.05 7.24
C MET A 135 6.44 -0.16 8.02
N ASP A 136 6.95 0.53 9.05
CA ASP A 136 6.14 1.28 10.02
C ASP A 136 5.24 2.33 9.36
N ARG A 137 5.74 3.00 8.31
CA ARG A 137 4.94 3.98 7.56
C ARG A 137 3.76 3.33 6.85
N SER A 138 3.95 2.17 6.22
CA SER A 138 2.87 1.44 5.56
C SER A 138 1.86 0.93 6.58
N SER A 139 2.33 0.49 7.75
CA SER A 139 1.48 0.09 8.87
C SER A 139 0.60 1.27 9.32
N LEU A 140 1.20 2.44 9.56
CA LEU A 140 0.48 3.67 9.94
C LEU A 140 -0.56 4.11 8.89
N ILE A 141 -0.22 4.04 7.60
CA ILE A 141 -1.15 4.38 6.51
C ILE A 141 -2.36 3.44 6.53
N VAL A 142 -2.14 2.14 6.75
CA VAL A 142 -3.23 1.16 6.84
C VAL A 142 -4.09 1.39 8.09
N ASP A 143 -3.48 1.74 9.22
CA ASP A 143 -4.22 2.07 10.45
C ASP A 143 -5.07 3.34 10.27
N ALA A 144 -4.53 4.37 9.61
CA ALA A 144 -5.30 5.56 9.25
C ALA A 144 -6.49 5.20 8.33
N ARG A 145 -6.29 4.29 7.38
CA ARG A 145 -7.36 3.79 6.51
C ARG A 145 -8.42 3.01 7.29
N LEU A 146 -8.02 2.25 8.31
CA LEU A 146 -8.95 1.57 9.21
C LEU A 146 -9.85 2.57 9.94
N SER A 147 -9.29 3.67 10.43
CA SER A 147 -10.08 4.75 11.04
C SER A 147 -11.06 5.39 10.05
N LEU A 148 -10.65 5.60 8.79
CA LEU A 148 -11.54 6.13 7.74
C LEU A 148 -12.68 5.16 7.40
N LEU A 149 -12.42 3.85 7.39
CA LEU A 149 -13.45 2.83 7.18
C LEU A 149 -14.45 2.81 8.34
N ASP A 150 -13.98 2.91 9.59
CA ASP A 150 -14.84 3.00 10.76
C ASP A 150 -15.73 4.25 10.69
N ALA A 151 -15.17 5.40 10.34
CA ALA A 151 -15.93 6.63 10.11
C ALA A 151 -17.00 6.46 9.02
N SER A 152 -16.65 5.84 7.90
CA SER A 152 -17.60 5.60 6.80
C SER A 152 -18.80 4.77 7.26
N LEU A 153 -18.59 3.73 8.08
CA LEU A 153 -19.68 2.94 8.65
C LEU A 153 -20.60 3.78 9.54
N TYR A 154 -20.03 4.63 10.39
CA TYR A 154 -20.81 5.48 11.28
C TYR A 154 -21.62 6.51 10.50
N SER A 155 -21.04 7.14 9.47
CA SER A 155 -21.77 8.05 8.59
C SER A 155 -22.94 7.36 7.88
N THR A 156 -22.73 6.19 7.28
CA THR A 156 -23.82 5.44 6.63
C THR A 156 -24.93 5.04 7.61
N ARG A 157 -24.59 4.68 8.85
CA ARG A 157 -25.59 4.35 9.89
C ARG A 157 -26.36 5.58 10.36
N ALA A 158 -25.69 6.71 10.50
CA ALA A 158 -26.31 7.98 10.85
C ALA A 158 -27.30 8.42 9.77
N GLU A 159 -26.91 8.37 8.50
CA GLU A 159 -27.78 8.68 7.35
C GLU A 159 -29.00 7.76 7.26
N ALA A 160 -28.83 6.49 7.62
CA ALA A 160 -29.94 5.52 7.65
C ALA A 160 -30.87 5.70 8.87
N SER A 161 -30.51 6.55 9.85
CA SER A 161 -31.32 6.75 11.06
C SER A 161 -32.20 8.01 10.92
N PRO A 162 -33.53 7.89 11.11
CA PRO A 162 -34.41 9.05 11.16
C PRO A 162 -34.33 9.83 12.49
N ASP A 163 -33.56 9.37 13.47
CA ASP A 163 -33.44 9.96 14.81
C ASP A 163 -32.12 10.77 14.97
N PRO A 164 -32.19 12.10 15.14
CA PRO A 164 -31.03 12.96 15.33
C PRO A 164 -30.11 12.58 16.50
N ARG A 165 -30.63 11.92 17.55
CA ARG A 165 -29.81 11.52 18.71
C ARG A 165 -28.87 10.36 18.38
N ARG A 166 -29.32 9.41 17.56
CA ARG A 166 -28.50 8.25 17.12
C ARG A 166 -27.42 8.67 16.13
N ILE A 167 -27.65 9.74 15.36
CA ILE A 167 -26.62 10.40 14.55
C ILE A 167 -25.49 10.88 15.47
N GLN A 168 -25.82 11.63 16.52
CA GLN A 168 -24.83 12.20 17.44
C GLN A 168 -24.04 11.14 18.23
N GLU A 169 -24.67 10.04 18.63
CA GLU A 169 -23.99 8.88 19.24
C GLU A 169 -23.03 8.16 18.29
N GLY A 170 -23.35 8.09 16.99
CA GLY A 170 -22.47 7.51 15.97
C GLY A 170 -21.13 8.25 15.86
N TRP A 171 -21.16 9.58 15.90
CA TRP A 171 -19.94 10.41 15.90
C TRP A 171 -19.13 10.28 17.19
N GLY A 172 -19.79 10.01 18.33
CA GLY A 172 -19.14 9.85 19.64
C GLY A 172 -18.36 8.55 19.83
N GLN A 173 -18.50 7.55 18.94
CA GLN A 173 -17.77 6.28 19.00
C GLN A 173 -16.47 6.25 18.20
N LEU A 174 -16.12 7.36 17.54
CA LEU A 174 -14.82 7.50 16.88
C LEU A 174 -13.73 7.64 17.95
N GLU A 175 -12.97 6.57 18.18
CA GLU A 175 -11.74 6.65 18.98
C GLU A 175 -10.81 7.71 18.37
N PRO A 176 -10.29 8.68 19.14
CA PRO A 176 -9.36 9.65 18.63
C PRO A 176 -8.08 8.93 18.18
N ALA A 177 -7.66 9.20 16.94
CA ALA A 177 -6.34 8.81 16.46
C ALA A 177 -5.29 9.63 17.25
N GLY A 178 -4.82 9.05 18.36
CA GLY A 178 -3.75 9.59 19.18
C GLY A 178 -4.25 10.32 20.43
N SER A 179 -4.16 9.66 21.57
CA SER A 179 -4.13 10.31 22.89
C SER A 179 -2.75 10.93 23.14
N GLY A 180 -2.39 11.92 22.30
CA GLY A 180 -1.32 12.87 22.58
C GLY A 180 -1.97 14.19 22.97
N LYS A 181 -2.05 14.49 24.27
CA LYS A 181 -2.35 15.83 24.76
C LYS A 181 -1.22 16.75 24.29
N ASP A 182 -1.41 17.43 23.17
CA ASP A 182 -0.90 18.79 22.96
C ASP A 182 -1.38 19.38 21.63
N SER A 183 -2.00 20.55 21.74
CA SER A 183 -2.11 21.61 20.73
C SER A 183 -3.04 21.40 19.52
N GLY A 184 -4.34 21.62 19.75
CA GLY A 184 -5.32 21.93 18.70
C GLY A 184 -5.01 23.21 17.90
N GLU A 185 -4.04 24.03 18.33
CA GLU A 185 -3.59 25.23 17.60
C GLU A 185 -2.40 24.96 16.65
N SER A 186 -1.59 23.90 16.86
CA SER A 186 -0.39 23.64 16.04
C SER A 186 -0.72 23.11 14.64
N LEU A 187 -1.89 22.46 14.47
CA LEU A 187 -2.28 21.84 13.20
C LEU A 187 -2.79 22.86 12.17
N ARG A 188 -3.26 24.03 12.61
CA ARG A 188 -3.73 25.09 11.69
C ARG A 188 -2.57 25.87 11.05
N GLU A 189 -1.42 25.93 11.72
CA GLU A 189 -0.23 26.62 11.22
C GLU A 189 0.64 25.74 10.30
N LYS A 190 0.61 24.41 10.50
CA LYS A 190 1.32 23.43 9.66
C LYS A 190 0.69 23.20 8.28
N ALA A 191 -0.55 23.64 8.09
CA ALA A 191 -1.26 23.63 6.80
C ALA A 191 -0.86 24.78 5.86
N SER A 192 0.05 25.68 6.26
CA SER A 192 0.65 26.65 5.34
C SER A 192 1.70 25.98 4.44
N GLY A 193 1.70 26.31 3.15
CA GLY A 193 2.40 25.61 2.06
C GLY A 193 3.93 25.46 2.15
N LYS A 194 4.56 25.80 3.28
CA LYS A 194 6.00 25.59 3.55
C LYS A 194 6.32 24.18 4.08
N THR A 195 5.34 23.42 4.57
CA THR A 195 5.56 22.05 5.09
C THR A 195 5.70 21.02 3.96
N ILE A 196 4.98 21.21 2.84
CA ILE A 196 4.99 20.31 1.68
C ILE A 196 6.40 20.20 1.05
N GLU A 197 7.13 21.31 1.00
CA GLU A 197 8.50 21.36 0.45
C GLU A 197 9.54 20.67 1.37
N ARG A 198 9.27 20.65 2.68
CA ARG A 198 10.12 19.99 3.70
C ARG A 198 9.87 18.47 3.73
N ASP A 199 8.63 18.04 3.50
CA ASP A 199 8.25 16.64 3.37
C ASP A 199 8.78 16.02 2.06
N ALA A 200 8.88 16.80 0.98
CA ALA A 200 9.54 16.37 -0.26
C ALA A 200 11.05 16.07 -0.05
N ARG A 201 11.77 16.89 0.72
CA ARG A 201 13.20 16.62 1.05
C ARG A 201 13.38 15.44 2.00
N THR A 202 12.39 15.17 2.85
CA THR A 202 12.39 14.01 3.76
C THR A 202 12.01 12.72 3.03
N SER A 203 11.17 12.81 1.98
CA SER A 203 10.83 11.73 1.04
C SER A 203 12.07 11.12 0.37
N CYS A 204 13.06 11.96 -0.02
CA CYS A 204 14.33 11.49 -0.56
C CYS A 204 15.17 10.65 0.43
N ARG A 205 15.02 10.85 1.74
CA ARG A 205 15.71 10.04 2.77
C ARG A 205 15.04 8.70 3.04
N SER A 206 13.77 8.51 2.66
CA SER A 206 13.04 7.25 2.88
C SER A 206 13.12 6.28 1.71
N VAL A 207 13.31 6.77 0.48
CA VAL A 207 13.75 5.93 -0.66
C VAL A 207 15.04 5.19 -0.31
N ALA A 208 15.91 5.81 0.50
CA ALA A 208 17.13 5.18 1.02
C ALA A 208 16.88 3.90 1.85
N ARG A 209 15.73 3.75 2.54
CA ARG A 209 15.41 2.51 3.29
C ARG A 209 14.78 1.42 2.42
N PHE A 210 14.14 1.78 1.32
CA PHE A 210 13.77 0.80 0.29
C PHE A 210 15.02 0.30 -0.45
N THR A 211 16.04 1.16 -0.62
CA THR A 211 17.35 0.72 -1.10
C THR A 211 18.12 -0.14 -0.09
N ASP A 212 17.78 -0.13 1.20
CA ASP A 212 18.31 -1.07 2.23
C ASP A 212 17.62 -2.45 2.18
N PHE A 213 16.44 -2.55 1.55
CA PHE A 213 15.77 -3.82 1.25
C PHE A 213 16.33 -4.49 -0.02
N TRP A 214 16.85 -3.69 -0.95
CA TRP A 214 17.39 -4.11 -2.25
C TRP A 214 18.90 -4.49 -2.37
N PRO A 215 19.79 -4.40 -1.36
CA PRO A 215 21.23 -4.64 -1.57
C PRO A 215 21.56 -6.10 -1.92
N SER A 216 20.71 -7.07 -1.59
CA SER A 216 20.94 -8.48 -1.92
C SER A 216 20.79 -8.80 -3.42
N ILE A 217 20.17 -7.91 -4.21
CA ILE A 217 19.92 -8.09 -5.65
C ILE A 217 20.90 -7.23 -6.49
N ARG A 218 21.85 -6.52 -5.86
CA ARG A 218 22.53 -5.36 -6.48
C ARG A 218 23.91 -5.52 -7.13
N PRO A 219 24.61 -6.67 -7.21
CA PRO A 219 25.78 -6.73 -8.07
C PRO A 219 25.51 -7.66 -9.26
N ARG A 220 25.01 -7.09 -10.37
CA ARG A 220 25.22 -7.61 -11.76
C ARG A 220 24.51 -6.82 -12.87
N ILE A 221 23.60 -5.89 -12.56
CA ILE A 221 22.83 -5.18 -13.60
C ILE A 221 23.58 -3.95 -14.17
N CYS A 222 24.64 -3.45 -13.52
CA CYS A 222 25.30 -2.19 -13.91
C CYS A 222 26.71 -2.33 -14.54
N ASP A 223 27.29 -3.53 -14.68
CA ASP A 223 28.72 -3.68 -15.04
C ASP A 223 29.00 -4.09 -16.50
N ARG A 224 28.06 -3.93 -17.44
CA ARG A 224 28.35 -4.18 -18.86
C ARG A 224 27.75 -3.13 -19.77
N ASP A 225 28.38 -1.96 -19.77
CA ASP A 225 28.38 -1.04 -20.91
C ASP A 225 29.72 -0.30 -20.96
N HIS A 226 30.76 -0.94 -21.49
CA HIS A 226 31.91 -0.29 -22.17
C HIS A 226 32.61 -1.33 -23.06
N PRO A 227 32.48 -1.25 -24.40
CA PRO A 227 33.46 -1.82 -25.31
C PRO A 227 34.56 -0.79 -25.55
N GLY A 228 35.79 -1.16 -25.17
CA GLY A 228 37.02 -0.62 -25.77
C GLY A 228 37.50 -1.57 -26.86
#